data_AF-A0A093Z7N3-F1
#
_entry.id   AF-A0A093Z7N3-F1
#
_cell.length_a   1.000
_cell.length_b   1.000
_cell.length_c   1.000
_cell.angle_alpha   90.00
_cell.angle_beta   90.00
_cell.angle_gamma   90.00
#
_symmetry.space_group_name_H-M   'P 1'
#
loop_
_entity.id
_entity.type
_entity.pdbx_description
1 polymer ?
#
loop_
_entity_poly.entity_id
_entity_poly.type
_entity_poly.pdbx_seq_one_letter_code
_entity_poly.pdbx_strand_id
1 'polypeptide(L)'
;GQEYELTCPDANKYYTWGDAATSAQYYINPAGSPVEDACRWNEAGSNMGNWAPVNLGVGKGPTGQTYISIFANKPTNPDGKLNFNLEIIGDVSGKCAYIDGEFYNNGAVDPSGCTVLVTGTATYKIY
;
A
#
# COMPACT_ATOMS: atom_id res chain seq x y z
N GLY A 1 16.78 2.21 -11.43
CA GLY A 1 15.79 2.39 -10.35
C GLY A 1 16.51 2.41 -9.03
N GLN A 2 15.85 2.93 -8.00
CA GLN A 2 16.30 2.81 -6.60
C GLN A 2 15.37 1.83 -5.89
N GLU A 3 15.90 1.10 -4.91
CA GLU A 3 15.15 0.17 -4.08
C GLU A 3 15.37 0.53 -2.62
N TYR A 4 14.30 0.49 -1.84
CA TYR A 4 14.31 0.87 -0.43
C TYR A 4 13.53 -0.17 0.36
N GLU A 5 14.09 -0.60 1.49
CA GLU A 5 13.38 -1.48 2.41
C GLU A 5 12.24 -0.71 3.10
N LEU A 6 11.06 -1.34 3.16
CA LEU A 6 9.93 -0.86 3.93
C LEU A 6 9.84 -1.64 5.23
N THR A 7 9.44 -0.96 6.31
CA THR A 7 9.16 -1.62 7.58
C THR A 7 7.99 -2.60 7.41
N CYS A 8 8.24 -3.88 7.69
CA CYS A 8 7.20 -4.92 7.77
C CYS A 8 7.04 -5.33 9.23
N PRO A 9 6.04 -4.79 9.96
CA PRO A 9 5.81 -5.18 11.36
C PRO A 9 5.55 -6.68 11.50
N ASP A 10 6.25 -7.33 12.44
CA ASP A 10 5.96 -8.69 12.87
C ASP A 10 5.03 -8.63 14.08
N ALA A 11 3.80 -9.13 13.93
CA ALA A 11 2.75 -9.08 14.94
C ALA A 11 3.17 -9.63 16.30
N ASN A 12 4.14 -10.56 16.35
CA ASN A 12 4.63 -11.15 17.60
C ASN A 12 5.79 -10.37 18.24
N LYS A 13 6.39 -9.42 17.52
CA LYS A 13 7.61 -8.69 17.96
C LYS A 13 7.46 -7.18 17.97
N TYR A 14 6.46 -6.65 17.27
CA TYR A 14 6.21 -5.22 17.18
C TYR A 14 5.30 -4.75 18.33
N TYR A 15 4.99 -3.46 18.34
CA TYR A 15 4.05 -2.87 19.28
C TYR A 15 2.67 -3.55 19.23
N THR A 16 2.05 -3.70 20.40
CA THR A 16 0.67 -4.20 20.55
C THR A 16 -0.14 -3.15 21.28
N TRP A 17 -1.28 -2.75 20.71
CA TRP A 17 -2.24 -1.85 21.35
C TRP A 17 -3.38 -2.68 21.96
N GLY A 18 -3.39 -2.84 23.28
CA GLY A 18 -4.30 -3.78 23.94
C GLY A 18 -4.02 -5.21 23.47
N ASP A 19 -5.03 -5.87 22.90
CA ASP A 19 -4.91 -7.21 22.31
C ASP A 19 -4.73 -7.19 20.78
N ALA A 20 -4.55 -6.01 20.18
CA ALA A 20 -4.44 -5.85 18.73
C ALA A 20 -2.97 -5.75 18.27
N ALA A 21 -2.60 -6.65 17.35
CA ALA A 21 -1.31 -6.61 16.67
C ALA A 21 -1.19 -5.42 15.71
N THR A 22 0.04 -4.97 15.47
CA THR A 22 0.33 -3.86 14.57
C THR A 22 0.71 -4.34 13.17
N SER A 23 0.20 -3.64 12.15
CA SER A 23 0.66 -3.69 10.76
C SER A 23 0.99 -2.26 10.29
N ALA A 24 1.61 -2.11 9.11
CA ALA A 24 1.94 -0.82 8.55
C ALA A 24 1.07 -0.52 7.33
N GLN A 25 0.73 0.77 7.19
CA GLN A 25 0.10 1.35 6.02
C GLN A 25 0.94 2.54 5.55
N TYR A 26 1.16 2.63 4.25
CA TYR A 26 1.89 3.73 3.61
C TYR A 26 0.99 4.49 2.66
N TYR A 27 0.86 5.79 2.86
CA TYR A 27 0.18 6.71 1.95
C TYR A 27 1.04 6.97 0.71
N ILE A 28 0.47 6.76 -0.47
CA ILE A 28 1.17 6.95 -1.74
C ILE A 28 0.72 8.26 -2.38
N ASN A 29 1.64 9.22 -2.44
CA ASN A 29 1.41 10.52 -3.04
C ASN A 29 1.61 10.46 -4.57
N PRO A 30 0.94 11.32 -5.35
CA PRO A 30 1.22 11.51 -6.77
C PRO A 30 2.70 11.82 -7.06
N ALA A 31 3.19 11.40 -8.22
CA ALA A 31 4.54 11.69 -8.66
C ALA A 31 4.71 13.20 -8.89
N GLY A 32 5.84 13.73 -8.45
CA GLY A 32 6.13 15.16 -8.48
C GLY A 32 5.66 15.94 -7.25
N SER A 33 4.98 15.30 -6.29
CA SER A 33 4.64 15.93 -5.01
C SER A 33 5.91 16.31 -4.22
N PRO A 34 6.10 17.58 -3.83
CA PRO A 34 7.21 18.00 -2.99
C PRO A 34 7.18 17.30 -1.63
N VAL A 35 8.35 16.88 -1.11
CA VAL A 35 8.45 16.19 0.20
C VAL A 35 7.82 17.01 1.34
N GLU A 36 8.03 18.32 1.33
CA GLU A 36 7.49 19.27 2.32
C GLU A 36 5.95 19.38 2.33
N ASP A 37 5.29 19.01 1.22
CA ASP A 37 3.83 18.98 1.09
C ASP A 37 3.26 17.56 1.22
N ALA A 38 4.00 16.55 0.77
CA ALA A 38 3.61 15.15 0.78
C ALA A 38 3.76 14.49 2.16
N CYS A 39 4.78 14.87 2.93
CA CYS A 39 5.13 14.27 4.21
C CYS A 39 4.54 15.05 5.40
N ARG A 40 3.27 15.44 5.30
CA ARG A 40 2.50 16.05 6.40
C ARG A 40 1.05 15.59 6.38
N TRP A 41 0.34 15.85 7.48
CA TRP A 41 -1.12 15.73 7.48
C TRP A 41 -1.71 16.84 6.60
N ASN A 42 -2.59 16.49 5.68
CA ASN A 42 -3.06 17.37 4.62
C ASN A 42 -4.59 17.50 4.63
N GLU A 43 -5.14 18.22 3.66
CA GLU A 43 -6.56 18.55 3.55
C GLU A 43 -7.27 17.84 2.39
N ALA A 44 -8.61 17.84 2.44
CA ALA A 44 -9.45 17.21 1.43
C ALA A 44 -9.16 17.75 0.02
N GLY A 45 -9.06 16.86 -0.96
CA GLY A 45 -8.77 17.21 -2.35
C GLY A 45 -7.29 17.45 -2.68
N SER A 46 -6.40 17.50 -1.69
CA SER A 46 -4.95 17.65 -1.91
C SER A 46 -4.30 16.45 -2.60
N ASN A 47 -4.91 15.27 -2.50
CA ASN A 47 -4.32 13.97 -2.89
C ASN A 47 -2.97 13.67 -2.22
N MET A 48 -2.66 14.32 -1.10
CA MET A 48 -1.36 14.21 -0.44
C MET A 48 -1.48 13.88 1.04
N GLY A 49 -0.42 13.31 1.62
CA GLY A 49 -0.41 12.90 3.02
C GLY A 49 -1.48 11.87 3.33
N ASN A 50 -2.22 12.06 4.41
CA ASN A 50 -3.36 11.20 4.78
C ASN A 50 -4.52 11.22 3.76
N TRP A 51 -4.54 12.18 2.84
CA TRP A 51 -5.46 12.24 1.71
C TRP A 51 -4.89 11.65 0.43
N ALA A 52 -3.76 10.92 0.49
CA ALA A 52 -3.23 10.16 -0.64
C ALA A 52 -4.31 9.24 -1.27
N PRO A 53 -4.33 9.08 -2.61
CA PRO A 53 -5.29 8.21 -3.30
C PRO A 53 -5.21 6.72 -2.92
N VAL A 54 -3.99 6.21 -2.73
CA VAL A 54 -3.68 4.78 -2.61
C VAL A 54 -2.91 4.54 -1.33
N ASN A 55 -3.21 3.40 -0.71
CA ASN A 55 -2.47 2.87 0.42
C ASN A 55 -1.75 1.57 0.04
N LEU A 56 -0.52 1.41 0.54
CA LEU A 56 0.16 0.12 0.57
C LEU A 56 0.07 -0.45 1.97
N GLY A 57 -0.38 -1.70 2.11
CA GLY A 57 -0.43 -2.39 3.39
C GLY A 57 0.67 -3.44 3.51
N VAL A 58 1.28 -3.59 4.69
CA VAL A 58 2.24 -4.68 4.92
C VAL A 58 2.24 -5.10 6.38
N GLY A 59 2.30 -6.40 6.60
CA GLY A 59 2.48 -6.96 7.95
C GLY A 59 2.65 -8.46 7.94
N LYS A 60 3.39 -8.94 8.93
CA LYS A 60 3.53 -10.37 9.22
C LYS A 60 2.63 -10.73 10.39
N GLY A 61 1.66 -11.60 10.13
CA GLY A 61 0.69 -12.05 11.10
C GLY A 61 1.28 -12.97 12.17
N PRO A 62 0.53 -13.24 13.25
CA PRO A 62 1.00 -14.02 14.40
C PRO A 62 1.35 -15.46 14.05
N THR A 63 0.76 -16.01 12.99
CA THR A 63 1.02 -17.35 12.45
C THR A 63 2.19 -17.38 11.45
N GLY A 64 2.87 -16.24 11.25
CA GLY A 64 4.10 -16.14 10.46
C GLY A 64 3.93 -15.79 8.99
N GLN A 65 2.71 -15.78 8.45
CA GLN A 65 2.44 -15.32 7.09
C GLN A 65 2.62 -13.81 6.95
N THR A 66 3.25 -13.36 5.87
CA THR A 66 3.34 -11.95 5.50
C THR A 66 2.35 -11.64 4.39
N TYR A 67 1.56 -10.58 4.56
CA TYR A 67 0.64 -10.08 3.56
C TYR A 67 1.03 -8.68 3.12
N ILE A 68 0.87 -8.40 1.83
CA ILE A 68 1.07 -7.08 1.23
C ILE A 68 -0.13 -6.74 0.33
N SER A 69 -0.47 -5.46 0.24
CA SER A 69 -1.69 -5.00 -0.45
C SER A 69 -1.55 -3.65 -1.13
N ILE A 70 -2.32 -3.46 -2.20
CA ILE A 70 -2.54 -2.16 -2.86
C ILE A 70 -4.05 -1.90 -2.80
N PHE A 71 -4.47 -0.81 -2.17
CA PHE A 71 -5.90 -0.54 -2.00
C PHE A 71 -6.24 0.95 -1.94
N ALA A 72 -7.50 1.25 -2.25
CA ALA A 72 -8.01 2.62 -2.24
C ALA A 72 -8.04 3.18 -0.82
N ASN A 73 -7.70 4.46 -0.66
CA ASN A 73 -7.80 5.16 0.62
C ASN A 73 -9.25 5.56 0.94
N LYS A 74 -10.15 4.58 1.05
CA LYS A 74 -11.56 4.79 1.36
C LYS A 74 -11.83 4.68 2.86
N PRO A 75 -12.74 5.50 3.41
CA PRO A 75 -13.57 6.51 2.74
C PRO A 75 -12.91 7.89 2.60
N THR A 76 -11.66 8.06 3.04
CA THR A 76 -10.99 9.35 3.11
C THR A 76 -10.90 10.04 1.74
N ASN A 77 -10.33 9.38 0.73
CA ASN A 77 -10.20 9.91 -0.63
C ASN A 77 -10.75 8.90 -1.66
N PRO A 78 -12.08 8.84 -1.86
CA PRO A 78 -12.70 7.80 -2.67
C PRO A 78 -12.47 7.95 -4.17
N ASP A 79 -12.21 9.18 -4.64
CA ASP A 79 -12.12 9.53 -6.06
C ASP A 79 -10.69 9.92 -6.51
N GLY A 80 -9.75 10.01 -5.57
CA GLY A 80 -8.36 10.31 -5.85
C GLY A 80 -7.71 9.26 -6.75
N LYS A 81 -6.78 9.70 -7.59
CA LYS A 81 -5.99 8.83 -8.47
C LYS A 81 -4.52 9.20 -8.47
N LEU A 82 -3.65 8.20 -8.62
CA LEU A 82 -2.24 8.41 -8.90
C LEU A 82 -2.04 8.65 -10.40
N ASN A 83 -0.95 9.33 -10.73
CA ASN A 83 -0.49 9.62 -12.08
C ASN A 83 0.59 8.64 -12.57
N PHE A 84 0.70 7.48 -11.95
CA PHE A 84 1.64 6.40 -12.27
C PHE A 84 1.05 5.05 -11.85
N ASN A 85 1.68 3.98 -12.29
CA ASN A 85 1.23 2.61 -12.04
C ASN A 85 2.01 1.96 -10.90
N LEU A 86 1.35 1.01 -10.24
CA LEU A 86 1.91 0.21 -9.15
C LEU A 86 1.61 -1.25 -9.40
N GLU A 87 2.58 -2.13 -9.13
CA GLU A 87 2.34 -3.56 -9.10
C GLU A 87 3.12 -4.21 -7.96
N ILE A 88 2.54 -5.24 -7.36
CA ILE A 88 3.30 -6.15 -6.49
C ILE A 88 3.96 -7.21 -7.37
N ILE A 89 5.28 -7.33 -7.26
CA ILE A 89 6.10 -8.35 -7.93
C ILE A 89 6.84 -9.22 -6.92
N GLY A 90 7.41 -10.33 -7.41
CA GLY A 90 8.25 -11.24 -6.65
C GLY A 90 7.51 -12.54 -6.29
N ASP A 91 7.92 -13.13 -5.17
CA ASP A 91 7.40 -14.41 -4.68
C ASP A 91 6.09 -14.20 -3.92
N VAL A 92 5.00 -14.08 -4.67
CA VAL A 92 3.65 -13.82 -4.15
C VAL A 92 2.61 -14.78 -4.71
N SER A 93 1.57 -15.02 -3.91
CA SER A 93 0.47 -15.95 -4.22
C SER A 93 -0.47 -15.53 -5.35
N GLY A 94 -0.39 -14.29 -5.84
CA GLY A 94 -1.30 -13.76 -6.85
C GLY A 94 -0.80 -12.45 -7.46
N LYS A 95 -1.58 -11.89 -8.40
CA LYS A 95 -1.28 -10.60 -9.03
C LYS A 95 -2.09 -9.50 -8.36
N CYS A 96 -1.44 -8.40 -8.02
CA CYS A 96 -2.08 -7.23 -7.46
C CYS A 96 -1.46 -5.97 -8.07
N ALA A 97 -2.27 -5.12 -8.68
CA ALA A 97 -1.78 -3.93 -9.39
C ALA A 97 -2.77 -2.76 -9.31
N TYR A 98 -2.25 -1.56 -9.53
CA TYR A 98 -2.98 -0.35 -9.82
C TYR A 98 -2.48 0.20 -11.16
N ILE A 99 -3.37 0.27 -12.14
CA ILE A 99 -3.04 0.64 -13.52
C ILE A 99 -4.06 1.66 -14.00
N ASP A 100 -3.59 2.80 -14.50
CA ASP A 100 -4.38 3.86 -15.14
C ASP A 100 -5.59 4.32 -14.30
N GLY A 101 -5.43 4.36 -12.98
CA GLY A 101 -6.49 4.80 -12.08
C GLY A 101 -7.37 3.69 -11.50
N GLU A 102 -7.11 2.43 -11.84
CA GLU A 102 -7.93 1.27 -11.45
C GLU A 102 -7.11 0.21 -10.73
N PHE A 103 -7.75 -0.51 -9.81
CA PHE A 103 -7.14 -1.61 -9.06
C PHE A 103 -7.47 -2.95 -9.73
N TYR A 104 -6.49 -3.85 -9.78
CA TYR A 104 -6.58 -5.16 -10.40
C TYR A 104 -6.19 -6.26 -9.42
N ASN A 105 -7.11 -7.19 -9.18
CA ASN A 105 -6.90 -8.40 -8.39
C ASN A 105 -6.91 -9.61 -9.34
N ASN A 106 -5.77 -10.29 -9.49
CA ASN A 106 -5.60 -11.41 -10.42
C ASN A 106 -6.07 -11.12 -11.85
N GLY A 107 -5.89 -9.87 -12.30
CA GLY A 107 -6.24 -9.41 -13.65
C GLY A 107 -7.70 -8.96 -13.82
N ALA A 108 -8.53 -9.06 -12.79
CA ALA A 108 -9.88 -8.50 -12.79
C ALA A 108 -9.92 -7.16 -12.03
N VAL A 109 -10.71 -6.21 -12.53
CA VAL A 109 -10.91 -4.92 -11.85
C VAL A 109 -11.59 -5.13 -10.51
N ASP A 110 -10.99 -4.64 -9.43
CA ASP A 110 -11.51 -4.72 -8.07
C ASP A 110 -11.35 -3.37 -7.35
N PRO A 111 -12.39 -2.52 -7.30
CA PRO A 111 -12.31 -1.17 -6.72
C PRO A 111 -11.97 -1.11 -5.22
N SER A 112 -11.91 -2.25 -4.53
CA SER A 112 -11.48 -2.36 -3.14
C SER A 112 -9.96 -2.49 -3.01
N GLY A 113 -9.26 -2.87 -4.08
CA GLY A 113 -7.85 -3.20 -4.07
C GLY A 113 -7.59 -4.70 -4.06
N CYS A 114 -6.41 -5.09 -3.62
CA CYS A 114 -6.00 -6.49 -3.55
C CYS A 114 -4.95 -6.70 -2.46
N THR A 115 -4.95 -7.90 -1.89
CA THR A 115 -3.98 -8.36 -0.89
C THR A 115 -3.44 -9.72 -1.33
N VAL A 116 -2.14 -9.93 -1.24
CA VAL A 116 -1.48 -11.19 -1.59
C VAL A 116 -0.59 -11.67 -0.44
N LEU A 117 -0.51 -12.99 -0.29
CA LEU A 117 0.47 -13.65 0.56
C LEU A 117 1.85 -13.58 -0.09
N VAL A 118 2.87 -13.29 0.71
CA VAL A 118 4.29 -13.34 0.33
C VAL A 118 4.89 -14.68 0.74
N THR A 119 5.57 -15.36 -0.18
CA THR A 119 6.24 -16.66 0.04
C THR A 119 7.77 -16.57 0.02
N GLY A 120 8.32 -15.42 -0.37
CA GLY A 120 9.75 -15.14 -0.42
C GLY A 120 10.00 -13.63 -0.32
N THR A 121 10.59 -13.04 -1.35
CA THR A 121 10.77 -11.58 -1.43
C THR A 121 9.72 -10.98 -2.36
N ALA A 122 9.12 -9.87 -1.93
CA ALA A 122 8.15 -9.13 -2.73
C ALA A 122 8.43 -7.63 -2.69
N THR A 123 8.10 -6.95 -3.79
CA THR A 123 8.41 -5.53 -4.00
C THR A 123 7.19 -4.82 -4.56
N TYR A 124 6.92 -3.62 -4.04
CA TYR A 124 6.04 -2.65 -4.72
C TYR A 124 6.82 -1.96 -5.83
N LYS A 125 6.53 -2.29 -7.08
CA LYS A 125 7.16 -1.69 -8.23
C LYS A 125 6.31 -0.53 -8.74
N ILE A 126 6.93 0.64 -8.83
CA ILE A 126 6.35 1.88 -9.34
C ILE A 126 6.88 2.12 -10.75
N TYR A 127 6.01 2.47 -11.71
CA TYR A 127 6.40 2.73 -13.10
C TYR A 127 5.45 3.65 -13.86
#